data_AF-A0A9Q1BV64-F1
#
_entry.id   AF-A0A9Q1BV64-F1
#
_cell.length_a   1.000
_cell.length_b   1.000
_cell.length_c   1.000
_cell.angle_alpha   90.00
_cell.angle_beta   90.00
_cell.angle_gamma   90.00
#
_symmetry.space_group_name_H-M   'P 1'
#
loop_
_entity.id
_entity.type
_entity.pdbx_description
1 polymer ?
#
loop_
_entity_poly.entity_id
_entity_poly.type
_entity_poly.pdbx_seq_one_letter_code
_entity_poly.pdbx_strand_id
1 'polypeptide(L)'
;MNQFNLGYSTKNIPIPSRKGYLTALINKTEKFIRSVRWRTFFYLNPNGGKIRKEETYGFRSSKSPPQIPELKEFEVDGYDGAETCELVGTHILSQLQHLGINIGLYPDDGLAVAHKTPRQTEFFKKEICRIFKENNLKITIEANLKTVNFLDISMDLRKESYQPYMKPNSIPLYIHRRLA
;
A
#
# COMPACT_ATOMS: atom_id res chain seq x y z
N MET A 1 -31.16 -5.56 -29.54
CA MET A 1 -30.84 -5.65 -28.09
C MET A 1 -31.04 -4.26 -27.51
N ASN A 2 -31.86 -4.12 -26.48
CA ASN A 2 -32.08 -2.81 -25.85
C ASN A 2 -30.87 -2.45 -25.00
N GLN A 3 -30.26 -1.31 -25.30
CA GLN A 3 -29.16 -0.74 -24.53
C GLN A 3 -29.74 -0.05 -23.29
N PHE A 4 -29.19 -0.35 -22.11
CA PHE A 4 -29.60 0.21 -20.82
C PHE A 4 -28.40 0.90 -20.17
N ASN A 5 -28.59 2.16 -19.75
CA ASN A 5 -27.57 2.99 -19.12
C ASN A 5 -27.82 3.03 -17.61
N LEU A 6 -26.81 2.65 -16.82
CA LEU A 6 -26.91 2.51 -15.37
C LEU A 6 -26.21 3.62 -14.58
N GLY A 7 -25.47 4.52 -15.25
CA GLY A 7 -24.78 5.62 -14.57
C GLY A 7 -23.68 5.22 -13.56
N TYR A 8 -22.98 4.09 -13.71
CA TYR A 8 -21.69 3.78 -13.04
C TYR A 8 -20.80 2.74 -13.78
N SER A 9 -19.46 2.85 -13.70
CA SER A 9 -18.47 2.03 -14.44
C SER A 9 -18.38 0.57 -13.99
N THR A 10 -18.26 -0.38 -14.93
CA THR A 10 -18.11 -1.84 -14.70
C THR A 10 -16.73 -2.40 -15.07
N LYS A 11 -15.70 -1.55 -15.21
CA LYS A 11 -14.38 -1.96 -15.76
C LYS A 11 -13.80 -3.22 -15.11
N ASN A 12 -13.43 -4.19 -15.94
CA ASN A 12 -12.63 -5.34 -15.53
C ASN A 12 -11.14 -4.99 -15.57
N ILE A 13 -10.47 -5.18 -14.43
CA ILE A 13 -9.02 -5.08 -14.27
C ILE A 13 -8.39 -6.31 -14.96
N PRO A 14 -7.34 -6.15 -15.80
CA PRO A 14 -6.70 -7.29 -16.46
C PRO A 14 -6.14 -8.24 -15.41
N ILE A 15 -6.75 -9.40 -15.30
CA ILE A 15 -6.34 -10.45 -14.36
C ILE A 15 -5.15 -11.16 -15.02
N PRO A 16 -3.92 -11.05 -14.49
CA PRO A 16 -2.80 -11.83 -14.98
C PRO A 16 -3.16 -13.32 -14.97
N SER A 17 -2.59 -14.10 -15.88
CA SER A 17 -2.78 -15.55 -15.83
C SER A 17 -2.37 -16.05 -14.45
N ARG A 18 -3.11 -17.00 -13.89
CA ARG A 18 -2.85 -17.57 -12.56
C ARG A 18 -1.36 -17.93 -12.39
N LYS A 19 -0.75 -18.50 -13.42
CA LYS A 19 0.68 -18.82 -13.47
C LYS A 19 1.58 -17.59 -13.39
N GLY A 20 1.30 -16.54 -14.16
CA GLY A 20 2.09 -15.30 -14.16
C GLY A 20 2.02 -14.58 -12.81
N TYR A 21 0.81 -14.49 -12.23
CA TYR A 21 0.58 -13.93 -10.91
C TYR A 21 1.36 -14.68 -9.83
N LEU A 22 1.20 -16.00 -9.75
CA LEU A 22 1.88 -16.84 -8.77
C LEU A 22 3.41 -16.75 -8.90
N THR A 23 3.93 -16.71 -10.13
CA THR A 23 5.38 -16.58 -10.37
C THR A 23 5.91 -15.23 -9.89
N ALA A 24 5.19 -14.14 -10.17
CA ALA A 24 5.59 -12.81 -9.70
C ALA A 24 5.50 -12.71 -8.17
N LEU A 25 4.45 -13.25 -7.58
CA LEU A 25 4.24 -13.29 -6.13
C LEU A 25 5.38 -14.05 -5.44
N ILE A 26 5.66 -15.30 -5.85
CA ILE A 26 6.75 -16.11 -5.29
C ILE A 26 8.09 -15.35 -5.33
N ASN A 27 8.45 -14.79 -6.49
CA ASN A 27 9.70 -14.05 -6.64
C ASN A 27 9.81 -12.81 -5.74
N LYS A 28 8.69 -12.14 -5.44
CA LYS A 28 8.65 -10.96 -4.58
C LYS A 28 8.71 -11.36 -3.11
N THR A 29 7.97 -12.39 -2.71
CA THR A 29 8.00 -12.95 -1.35
C THR A 29 9.39 -13.48 -1.00
N GLU A 30 10.06 -14.21 -1.90
CA GLU A 30 11.43 -14.69 -1.66
C GLU A 30 12.44 -13.56 -1.43
N LYS A 31 12.34 -12.48 -2.22
CA LYS A 31 13.21 -11.29 -2.04
C LYS A 31 12.96 -10.60 -0.71
N PHE A 32 11.70 -10.54 -0.28
CA PHE A 32 11.32 -9.95 0.99
C PHE A 32 11.82 -10.79 2.18
N ILE A 33 11.52 -12.09 2.22
CA ILE A 33 12.00 -13.01 3.27
C ILE A 33 13.52 -12.96 3.38
N ARG A 34 14.25 -12.97 2.26
CA ARG A 34 15.71 -12.84 2.27
C ARG A 34 16.19 -11.53 2.91
N SER A 35 15.49 -10.43 2.67
CA SER A 35 15.82 -9.12 3.23
C SER A 35 15.57 -9.08 4.74
N VAL A 36 14.45 -9.65 5.20
CA VAL A 36 14.11 -9.74 6.62
C VAL A 36 15.13 -10.62 7.35
N ARG A 37 15.43 -11.82 6.83
CA ARG A 37 16.43 -12.72 7.45
C ARG A 37 17.80 -12.06 7.60
N TRP A 38 18.28 -11.34 6.59
CA TRP A 38 19.57 -10.65 6.71
C TRP A 38 19.55 -9.59 7.81
N ARG A 39 18.49 -8.77 7.88
CA ARG A 39 18.35 -7.75 8.92
C ARG A 39 18.30 -8.37 10.31
N THR A 40 17.50 -9.42 10.50
CA THR A 40 17.38 -10.12 11.77
C THR A 40 18.69 -10.81 12.16
N PHE A 41 19.40 -11.41 11.20
CA PHE A 41 20.72 -12.00 11.45
C PHE A 41 21.71 -10.97 12.00
N PHE A 42 21.82 -9.79 11.39
CA PHE A 42 22.70 -8.73 11.87
C PHE A 42 22.26 -8.13 13.20
N TYR A 43 20.94 -8.03 13.42
CA TYR A 43 20.40 -7.58 14.70
C TYR A 43 20.73 -8.53 15.85
N LEU A 44 20.57 -9.84 15.64
CA LEU A 44 20.87 -10.87 16.65
C LEU A 44 22.38 -11.11 16.84
N ASN A 45 23.21 -10.73 15.87
CA ASN A 45 24.66 -10.92 15.91
C ASN A 45 25.41 -9.57 15.83
N PRO A 46 25.27 -8.67 16.83
CA PRO A 46 25.85 -7.34 16.79
C PRO A 46 27.39 -7.36 16.71
N ASN A 47 28.03 -8.41 17.23
CA ASN A 47 29.48 -8.59 17.22
C ASN A 47 29.96 -9.60 16.14
N GLY A 48 29.05 -10.19 15.38
CA GLY A 48 29.26 -11.38 14.54
C GLY A 48 29.89 -11.14 13.17
N GLY A 49 30.53 -10.00 12.93
CA GLY A 49 31.22 -9.78 11.67
C GLY A 49 32.15 -8.59 11.72
N LYS A 50 33.45 -8.84 11.79
CA LYS A 50 34.47 -7.96 11.20
C LYS A 50 34.27 -7.97 9.67
N ILE A 51 33.18 -7.37 9.20
CA ILE A 51 33.06 -6.98 7.80
C ILE A 51 34.06 -5.84 7.65
N ARG A 52 35.00 -5.97 6.70
CA ARG A 52 35.90 -4.88 6.32
C ARG A 52 35.06 -3.61 6.18
N LYS A 53 35.45 -2.52 6.83
CA LYS A 53 34.80 -1.20 6.77
C LYS A 53 34.87 -0.62 5.35
N GLU A 54 34.14 -1.21 4.43
CA GLU A 54 33.74 -0.55 3.20
C GLU A 54 32.28 -0.19 3.40
N GLU A 55 31.99 1.10 3.55
CA GLU A 55 30.64 1.63 3.65
C GLU A 55 29.90 1.39 2.32
N THR A 56 29.46 0.15 2.13
CA THR A 56 28.68 -0.24 0.95
C THR A 56 27.21 -0.12 1.32
N TYR A 57 26.56 0.92 0.80
CA TYR A 57 25.12 1.07 0.88
C TYR A 57 24.45 -0.06 0.07
N GLY A 58 23.82 -1.00 0.79
CA GLY A 58 22.95 -2.03 0.22
C GLY A 58 23.43 -3.45 0.46
N PHE A 59 22.51 -4.31 0.93
CA PHE A 59 22.73 -5.74 1.12
C PHE A 59 22.77 -6.50 -0.22
N ARG A 60 23.77 -6.27 -1.07
CA ARG A 60 24.01 -7.09 -2.28
C ARG A 60 24.92 -8.26 -1.96
N SER A 61 24.48 -9.15 -1.06
CA SER A 61 25.15 -10.43 -0.83
C SER A 61 24.55 -11.49 -1.76
N SER A 62 25.41 -12.17 -2.52
CA SER A 62 25.02 -13.38 -3.27
C SER A 62 24.78 -14.58 -2.35
N LYS A 63 25.18 -14.48 -1.07
CA LYS A 63 24.99 -15.55 -0.09
C LYS A 63 23.51 -15.70 0.28
N SER A 64 23.09 -16.93 0.56
CA SER A 64 21.80 -17.22 1.16
C SER A 64 21.81 -16.81 2.64
N PRO A 65 20.75 -16.14 3.14
CA PRO A 65 20.65 -15.85 4.55
C PRO A 65 20.41 -17.14 5.37
N PRO A 66 20.95 -17.25 6.59
CA PRO A 66 20.71 -18.39 7.46
C PRO A 66 19.24 -18.48 7.87
N GLN A 67 18.79 -19.69 8.23
CA GLN A 67 17.46 -19.85 8.84
C GLN A 67 17.47 -19.32 10.27
N ILE A 68 16.45 -18.55 10.61
CA ILE A 68 16.28 -17.91 11.92
C ILE A 68 15.03 -18.52 12.55
N PRO A 69 15.16 -19.31 13.64
CA PRO A 69 14.03 -19.99 14.28
C PRO A 69 12.86 -19.06 14.60
N GLU A 70 13.15 -17.83 15.03
CA GLU A 70 12.19 -16.80 15.41
C GLU A 70 11.37 -16.27 14.24
N LEU A 71 11.81 -16.47 12.99
CA LEU A 71 11.09 -16.06 11.78
C LEU A 71 10.31 -17.20 11.13
N LYS A 72 10.36 -18.43 11.66
CA LYS A 72 9.72 -19.58 11.01
C LYS A 72 8.21 -19.42 10.86
N GLU A 73 7.52 -18.96 11.90
CA GLU A 73 6.07 -18.73 11.84
C GLU A 73 5.72 -17.62 10.85
N PHE A 74 6.46 -16.51 10.92
CA PHE A 74 6.31 -15.37 10.00
C PHE A 74 6.54 -15.74 8.52
N GLU A 75 7.51 -16.61 8.22
CA GLU A 75 7.82 -17.01 6.85
C GLU A 75 6.83 -18.01 6.26
N VAL A 76 6.12 -18.76 7.12
CA VAL A 76 5.06 -19.67 6.71
C VAL A 76 3.78 -18.87 6.41
N ASP A 77 3.51 -17.82 7.19
CA ASP A 77 2.28 -17.03 7.06
C ASP A 77 2.40 -15.89 6.05
N GLY A 78 3.56 -15.22 5.93
CA GLY A 78 3.76 -14.00 5.12
C GLY A 78 3.80 -14.17 3.58
N TYR A 79 3.19 -15.23 3.02
CA TYR A 79 3.14 -15.47 1.58
C TYR A 79 2.12 -14.62 0.82
N ASP A 80 1.21 -13.92 1.51
CA ASP A 80 0.30 -12.98 0.86
C ASP A 80 0.87 -11.55 0.86
N GLY A 81 0.97 -10.95 -0.34
CA GLY A 81 1.44 -9.57 -0.49
C GLY A 81 0.51 -8.57 0.19
N ALA A 82 -0.77 -8.94 0.36
CA ALA A 82 -1.74 -8.17 1.12
C ALA A 82 -1.30 -7.99 2.58
N GLU A 83 -0.84 -9.05 3.24
CA GLU A 83 -0.45 -9.04 4.65
C GLU A 83 0.82 -8.21 4.88
N THR A 84 1.79 -8.29 3.98
CA THR A 84 3.00 -7.45 4.06
C THR A 84 2.65 -5.97 3.90
N CYS A 85 1.76 -5.63 2.96
CA CYS A 85 1.28 -4.25 2.79
C CYS A 85 0.49 -3.78 4.01
N GLU A 86 -0.33 -4.65 4.60
CA GLU A 86 -1.09 -4.35 5.81
C GLU A 86 -0.18 -4.09 7.01
N LEU A 87 0.88 -4.88 7.19
CA LEU A 87 1.88 -4.67 8.23
C LEU A 87 2.64 -3.34 8.05
N VAL A 88 3.08 -3.02 6.82
CA VAL A 88 3.75 -1.75 6.52
C VAL A 88 2.80 -0.57 6.73
N GLY A 89 1.57 -0.67 6.25
CA GLY A 89 0.53 0.34 6.45
C GLY A 89 0.25 0.58 7.93
N THR A 90 0.09 -0.49 8.71
CA THR A 90 -0.14 -0.43 10.16
C THR A 90 1.05 0.20 10.89
N HIS A 91 2.28 -0.15 10.52
CA HIS A 91 3.48 0.47 11.09
C HIS A 91 3.51 1.98 10.85
N ILE A 92 3.22 2.43 9.62
CA ILE A 92 3.17 3.86 9.29
C ILE A 92 2.03 4.56 10.04
N LEU A 93 0.84 3.95 10.12
CA LEU A 93 -0.29 4.49 10.89
C LEU A 93 0.06 4.66 12.37
N SER A 94 0.81 3.73 12.96
CA SER A 94 1.29 3.84 14.34
C SER A 94 2.21 5.05 14.56
N GLN A 95 3.00 5.42 13.54
CA GLN A 95 3.83 6.63 13.61
C GLN A 95 2.98 7.90 13.41
N LEU A 96 1.89 7.83 12.65
CA LEU A 96 1.00 8.95 12.37
C LEU A 96 -0.02 9.25 13.49
N GLN A 97 -0.23 8.32 14.43
CA GLN A 97 -1.26 8.41 15.47
C GLN A 97 -1.23 9.73 16.27
N HIS A 98 -0.03 10.27 16.52
CA HIS A 98 0.16 11.49 17.31
C HIS A 98 -0.36 12.76 16.63
N LEU A 99 -0.67 12.71 15.33
CA LEU A 99 -1.22 13.83 14.59
C LEU A 99 -2.68 14.13 14.97
N GLY A 100 -3.39 13.18 15.58
CA GLY A 100 -4.77 13.36 16.03
C GLY A 100 -5.76 13.68 14.88
N ILE A 101 -5.51 13.11 13.70
CA ILE A 101 -6.37 13.18 12.52
C ILE A 101 -6.71 11.77 12.05
N ASN A 102 -7.87 11.60 11.41
CA ASN A 102 -8.30 10.30 10.90
C ASN A 102 -7.55 10.02 9.60
N ILE A 103 -6.73 8.97 9.57
CA ILE A 103 -5.94 8.56 8.40
C ILE A 103 -6.15 7.08 8.16
N GLY A 104 -6.39 6.70 6.90
CA GLY A 104 -6.39 5.32 6.42
C GLY A 104 -5.41 5.14 5.27
N LEU A 105 -4.78 3.97 5.22
CA LEU A 105 -3.87 3.58 4.15
C LEU A 105 -4.37 2.29 3.47
N TYR A 106 -4.24 2.25 2.16
CA TYR A 106 -4.38 1.10 1.29
C TYR A 106 -3.05 0.99 0.50
N PRO A 107 -2.58 -0.19 0.07
CA PRO A 107 -1.20 -0.41 -0.41
C PRO A 107 -0.52 0.74 -1.18
N ASP A 108 -1.19 1.32 -2.17
CA ASP A 108 -0.68 2.44 -2.97
C ASP A 108 -1.41 3.78 -2.73
N ASP A 109 -2.49 3.78 -1.94
CA ASP A 109 -3.37 4.94 -1.75
C ASP A 109 -3.54 5.31 -0.27
N GLY A 110 -3.71 6.59 0.02
CA GLY A 110 -3.96 7.06 1.38
C GLY A 110 -5.09 8.09 1.41
N LEU A 111 -5.87 8.08 2.48
CA LEU A 111 -6.90 9.07 2.71
C LEU A 111 -6.84 9.60 4.14
N ALA A 112 -6.90 10.92 4.28
CA ALA A 112 -6.93 11.59 5.58
C ALA A 112 -8.09 12.58 5.66
N VAL A 113 -8.78 12.60 6.80
CA VAL A 113 -9.83 13.56 7.11
C VAL A 113 -9.41 14.38 8.33
N ALA A 114 -9.37 15.70 8.15
CA ALA A 114 -8.98 16.64 9.20
C ALA A 114 -9.94 17.83 9.25
N HIS A 115 -10.59 18.03 10.40
CA HIS A 115 -11.37 19.23 10.69
C HIS A 115 -10.45 20.33 11.23
N LYS A 116 -9.61 20.89 10.36
CA LYS A 116 -8.53 21.81 10.74
C LYS A 116 -8.48 23.01 9.79
N THR A 117 -7.83 24.09 10.22
CA THR A 117 -7.59 25.27 9.37
C THR A 117 -6.62 24.93 8.23
N PRO A 118 -6.66 25.64 7.08
CA PRO A 118 -5.73 25.40 5.97
C PRO A 118 -4.25 25.41 6.39
N ARG A 119 -3.88 26.30 7.32
CA ARG A 119 -2.52 26.38 7.88
C ARG A 119 -2.13 25.11 8.64
N GLN A 120 -3.04 24.57 9.46
CA GLN A 120 -2.82 23.32 10.17
C GLN A 120 -2.78 22.13 9.20
N THR A 121 -3.62 22.13 8.16
CA THR A 121 -3.59 21.10 7.11
C THR A 121 -2.24 21.03 6.41
N GLU A 122 -1.63 22.17 6.07
CA GLU A 122 -0.28 22.21 5.49
C GLU A 122 0.80 21.72 6.46
N PHE A 123 0.64 21.97 7.77
CA PHE A 123 1.51 21.39 8.78
C PHE A 123 1.40 19.85 8.80
N PHE A 124 0.17 19.31 8.89
CA PHE A 124 -0.04 17.85 8.86
C PHE A 124 0.50 17.22 7.59
N LYS A 125 0.28 17.84 6.42
CA LYS A 125 0.83 17.39 5.15
C LYS A 125 2.35 17.24 5.19
N LYS A 126 3.07 18.22 5.74
CA LYS A 126 4.53 18.17 5.87
C LYS A 126 4.98 17.06 6.81
N GLU A 127 4.30 16.89 7.94
CA GLU A 127 4.61 15.84 8.91
C GLU A 127 4.37 14.44 8.34
N ILE A 128 3.26 14.22 7.64
CA ILE A 128 2.99 12.94 6.96
C ILE A 128 4.09 12.67 5.92
N CYS A 129 4.43 13.64 5.07
CA CYS A 129 5.51 13.48 4.09
C CYS A 129 6.88 13.21 4.76
N ARG A 130 7.16 13.82 5.91
CA ARG A 130 8.38 13.57 6.69
C ARG A 130 8.43 12.12 7.18
N ILE A 131 7.36 11.63 7.79
CA ILE A 131 7.25 10.27 8.31
C ILE A 131 7.41 9.23 7.19
N PHE A 132 6.75 9.42 6.05
CA PHE A 132 6.94 8.51 4.91
C PHE A 132 8.40 8.53 4.41
N LYS A 133 9.03 9.71 4.33
CA LYS A 133 10.44 9.85 3.92
C LYS A 133 11.41 9.17 4.88
N GLU A 134 11.16 9.25 6.20
CA GLU A 134 11.95 8.55 7.23
C GLU A 134 11.86 7.03 7.09
N ASN A 135 10.77 6.51 6.54
CA ASN A 135 10.59 5.11 6.18
C ASN A 135 11.01 4.78 4.73
N ASN A 136 11.75 5.68 4.08
CA ASN A 136 12.23 5.56 2.69
C ASN A 136 11.11 5.43 1.65
N LEU A 137 9.91 5.92 1.96
CA LEU A 137 8.78 5.99 1.05
C LEU A 137 8.58 7.42 0.56
N LYS A 138 8.18 7.56 -0.70
CA LYS A 138 7.87 8.86 -1.31
C LYS A 138 6.38 8.90 -1.63
N ILE A 139 5.70 9.91 -1.11
CA ILE A 139 4.29 10.14 -1.35
C ILE A 139 4.04 11.55 -1.88
N THR A 140 2.86 11.74 -2.47
CA THR A 140 2.31 13.03 -2.85
C THR A 140 0.96 13.19 -2.18
N ILE A 141 0.70 14.37 -1.59
CA ILE A 141 -0.55 14.64 -0.89
C ILE A 141 -1.23 15.84 -1.55
N GLU A 142 -2.45 15.61 -2.01
CA GLU A 142 -3.41 16.65 -2.39
C GLU A 142 -4.25 17.00 -1.16
N ALA A 143 -4.22 18.27 -0.75
CA ALA A 143 -4.86 18.74 0.48
C ALA A 143 -6.03 19.69 0.19
N ASN A 144 -6.90 19.89 1.18
CA ASN A 144 -8.06 20.79 1.11
C ASN A 144 -9.12 20.38 0.06
N LEU A 145 -9.12 19.11 -0.34
CA LEU A 145 -10.15 18.55 -1.21
C LEU A 145 -11.49 18.45 -0.46
N LYS A 146 -12.58 18.82 -1.14
CA LYS A 146 -13.96 18.63 -0.66
C LYS A 146 -14.62 17.39 -1.26
N THR A 147 -14.10 16.95 -2.39
CA THR A 147 -14.53 15.76 -3.10
C THR A 147 -13.28 14.97 -3.46
N VAL A 148 -13.29 13.67 -3.22
CA VAL A 148 -12.15 12.78 -3.45
C VAL A 148 -12.63 11.44 -4.01
N ASN A 149 -11.79 10.82 -4.84
CA ASN A 149 -12.00 9.45 -5.31
C ASN A 149 -11.00 8.55 -4.58
N PHE A 150 -11.48 7.50 -3.93
CA PHE A 150 -10.65 6.55 -3.19
C PHE A 150 -11.32 5.16 -3.26
N LEU A 151 -10.56 4.14 -3.66
CA LEU A 151 -11.03 2.75 -3.80
C LEU A 151 -12.36 2.62 -4.58
N ASP A 152 -12.41 3.20 -5.78
CA ASP A 152 -13.60 3.22 -6.66
C ASP A 152 -14.84 3.87 -6.06
N ILE A 153 -14.70 4.68 -5.01
CA ILE A 153 -15.77 5.47 -4.41
C ILE A 153 -15.43 6.96 -4.54
N SER A 154 -16.38 7.74 -5.04
CA SER A 154 -16.39 9.19 -4.96
C SER A 154 -17.08 9.63 -3.67
N MET A 155 -16.39 10.41 -2.84
CA MET A 155 -16.91 10.96 -1.58
C MET A 155 -16.98 12.49 -1.66
N ASP A 156 -18.08 13.10 -1.25
CA ASP A 156 -18.25 14.56 -1.18
C ASP A 156 -18.66 15.02 0.23
N LEU A 157 -17.76 15.75 0.88
CA LEU A 157 -17.96 16.29 2.24
C LEU A 157 -19.01 17.41 2.30
N ARG A 158 -19.31 18.08 1.19
CA ARG A 158 -20.31 19.17 1.17
C ARG A 158 -21.73 18.63 1.16
N LYS A 159 -21.90 17.44 0.57
CA LYS A 159 -23.19 16.76 0.40
C LYS A 159 -23.38 15.60 1.37
N GLU A 160 -22.36 15.28 2.15
CA GLU A 160 -22.33 14.09 3.03
C GLU A 160 -22.71 12.81 2.27
N SER A 161 -22.20 12.65 1.06
CA SER A 161 -22.61 11.59 0.14
C SER A 161 -21.41 10.81 -0.39
N TYR A 162 -21.61 9.51 -0.66
CA TYR A 162 -20.66 8.65 -1.37
C TYR A 162 -21.37 7.90 -2.50
N GLN A 163 -20.67 7.65 -3.60
CA GLN A 163 -21.19 6.92 -4.76
C GLN A 163 -20.06 6.20 -5.50
N PRO A 164 -20.35 5.14 -6.28
CA PRO A 164 -19.35 4.50 -7.13
C PRO A 164 -18.68 5.51 -8.09
N TYR A 165 -17.37 5.43 -8.23
CA TYR A 165 -16.60 6.31 -9.11
C TYR A 165 -16.94 6.05 -10.58
N MET A 166 -17.22 7.13 -11.30
CA MET A 166 -17.38 7.12 -12.75
C MET A 166 -16.26 7.88 -13.42
N LYS A 167 -15.63 7.26 -14.42
CA LYS A 167 -14.70 8.00 -15.27
C LYS A 167 -15.48 9.04 -16.09
N PRO A 168 -14.93 10.25 -16.30
CA PRO A 168 -15.55 11.25 -17.16
C PRO A 168 -15.84 10.65 -18.54
N ASN A 169 -17.04 10.91 -19.07
CA ASN A 169 -17.53 10.40 -20.35
C ASN A 169 -17.65 8.87 -20.45
N SER A 170 -17.60 8.14 -19.33
CA SER A 170 -17.94 6.72 -19.34
C SER A 170 -19.45 6.53 -19.31
N ILE A 171 -20.02 6.00 -20.39
CA ILE A 171 -21.38 5.48 -20.40
C ILE A 171 -21.27 3.99 -20.05
N PRO A 172 -21.81 3.57 -18.91
CA PRO A 172 -21.87 2.16 -18.57
C PRO A 172 -22.77 1.41 -19.54
N LEU A 173 -22.21 0.41 -20.20
CA LEU A 173 -22.95 -0.48 -21.08
C LEU A 173 -23.14 -1.81 -20.38
N TYR A 174 -24.40 -2.16 -20.12
CA TYR A 174 -24.75 -3.43 -19.50
C TYR A 174 -25.26 -4.41 -20.54
N ILE A 175 -24.67 -5.60 -20.55
CA ILE A 175 -25.04 -6.68 -21.45
C ILE A 175 -25.88 -7.67 -20.65
N HIS A 176 -27.19 -7.67 -20.90
CA HIS A 176 -28.09 -8.65 -20.31
C HIS A 176 -27.96 -9.99 -21.06
N ARG A 177 -27.37 -11.00 -20.40
CA ARG A 177 -27.34 -12.38 -20.94
C ARG A 177 -28.71 -13.02 -20.70
N ARG A 178 -29.51 -13.18 -21.76
CA ARG A 178 -30.61 -14.15 -21.72
C ARG A 178 -29.98 -15.53 -21.64
N LEU A 179 -30.16 -16.21 -20.51
CA LEU A 179 -29.89 -17.64 -20.40
C LEU A 179 -30.86 -18.33 -21.37
N ALA A 180 -30.29 -19.02 -22.36
CA ALA A 180 -30.99 -19.96 -23.22
C ALA A 180 -30.87 -21.35 -22.61
#